data_AF-A0A929V2A6-F1
#
_entry.id   AF-A0A929V2A6-F1
#
_cell.length_a   1.000
_cell.length_b   1.000
_cell.length_c   1.000
_cell.angle_alpha   90.00
_cell.angle_beta   90.00
_cell.angle_gamma   90.00
#
_symmetry.space_group_name_H-M   'P 1'
#
loop_
_entity.id
_entity.type
_entity.pdbx_description
1 polymer ?
#
loop_
_entity_poly.entity_id
_entity_poly.type
_entity_poly.pdbx_seq_one_letter_code
_entity_poly.pdbx_strand_id
1 'polypeptide(L)'
;MKKNIRPIVIIVLVIEFLGLGTIFYQSSVERAKLRKEREKYYIVTDANKNDVLKIEKKYLSSQELNKIVITKADSDKKYIIEDKKLMDDVIAKVDFTKFVSNSNLTMGTIDLTINFESNNNVFTISLSAEDKTATLKYNEYTFYVTVSDDFYNFVYDLYSKIS
;
A
#
# COMPACT_ATOMS: atom_id res chain seq x y z
N MET A 1 63.14 19.70 -24.71
CA MET A 1 62.52 20.03 -23.40
C MET A 1 61.45 18.97 -23.10
N LYS A 2 61.55 18.21 -21.99
CA LYS A 2 60.51 17.23 -21.58
C LYS A 2 59.27 17.99 -21.08
N LYS A 3 58.12 17.81 -21.73
CA LYS A 3 56.84 18.36 -21.22
C LYS A 3 56.52 17.73 -19.87
N ASN A 4 56.38 18.55 -18.82
CA ASN A 4 55.99 18.09 -17.50
C ASN A 4 54.47 17.88 -17.47
N ILE A 5 54.04 16.66 -17.81
CA ILE A 5 52.62 16.28 -17.96
C ILE A 5 51.91 15.99 -16.63
N ARG A 6 52.64 15.88 -15.51
CA ARG A 6 52.10 15.60 -14.18
C ARG A 6 50.92 16.51 -13.75
N PRO A 7 50.99 17.85 -13.88
CA PRO A 7 49.86 18.72 -13.49
C PRO A 7 48.60 18.49 -14.34
N ILE A 8 48.73 18.14 -15.62
CA ILE A 8 47.58 17.88 -16.50
C ILE A 8 46.85 16.61 -16.05
N VAL A 9 47.59 15.55 -15.72
CA VAL A 9 47.02 14.29 -15.22
C VAL A 9 46.26 14.50 -13.90
N ILE A 10 46.80 15.32 -12.99
CA ILE A 10 46.14 15.65 -11.72
C ILE A 10 44.83 16.41 -11.96
N ILE A 11 44.82 17.38 -12.87
CA ILE A 11 43.62 18.17 -13.20
C ILE A 11 42.52 17.27 -13.79
N VAL A 12 42.86 16.35 -14.69
CA VAL A 12 41.90 15.41 -15.28
C VAL A 12 41.28 14.52 -14.20
N LEU A 13 42.09 13.97 -13.29
CA LEU A 13 41.58 13.15 -12.17
C LEU A 13 40.65 13.94 -11.25
N VAL A 14 40.94 15.22 -10.97
CA VAL A 14 40.06 16.07 -10.15
C VAL A 14 38.73 16.33 -10.85
N ILE A 15 38.74 16.60 -12.16
CA ILE A 15 37.51 16.80 -12.95
C ILE A 15 36.68 15.52 -12.97
N GLU A 16 37.29 14.35 -13.16
CA GLU A 16 36.60 13.05 -13.13
C GLU A 16 35.98 12.76 -11.77
N PHE A 17 36.69 13.00 -10.67
CA PHE A 17 36.16 12.82 -9.31
C PHE A 17 34.98 13.76 -9.02
N LEU A 18 35.08 15.04 -9.41
CA LEU A 18 34.00 16.00 -9.22
C LEU A 18 32.80 15.69 -10.12
N GLY A 19 33.04 15.29 -11.38
CA GLY A 19 32.01 14.91 -12.33
C GLY A 19 31.24 13.67 -11.90
N LEU A 20 31.93 12.60 -11.51
CA LEU A 20 31.29 11.40 -10.98
C LEU A 20 30.58 11.68 -9.65
N GLY A 21 31.22 12.43 -8.75
CA GLY A 21 30.63 12.80 -7.46
C GLY A 21 29.31 13.57 -7.59
N THR A 22 29.22 14.49 -8.56
CA THR A 22 27.99 15.24 -8.83
C THR A 22 26.87 14.37 -9.41
N ILE A 23 27.19 13.46 -10.34
CA ILE A 23 26.22 12.49 -10.88
C ILE A 23 25.69 11.57 -9.77
N PHE A 24 26.57 11.01 -8.94
CA PHE A 24 26.18 10.15 -7.82
C PHE A 24 25.33 10.89 -6.79
N TYR A 25 25.65 12.16 -6.50
CA TYR A 25 24.86 12.99 -5.60
C TYR A 25 23.46 13.25 -6.15
N GLN A 26 23.34 13.72 -7.40
CA GLN A 26 22.05 13.98 -8.04
C GLN A 26 21.18 12.71 -8.09
N SER A 27 21.75 11.58 -8.50
CA SER A 27 21.05 10.28 -8.51
C SER A 27 20.57 9.88 -7.11
N SER A 28 21.35 10.17 -6.06
CA SER A 28 20.97 9.86 -4.68
C SER A 28 19.85 10.77 -4.17
N VAL A 29 19.88 12.06 -4.49
CA VAL A 29 18.81 13.01 -4.16
C VAL A 29 17.51 12.63 -4.86
N GLU A 30 17.58 12.27 -6.14
CA GLU A 30 16.40 11.83 -6.92
C GLU A 30 15.79 10.54 -6.35
N ARG A 31 16.62 9.54 -6.04
CA ARG A 31 16.17 8.32 -5.35
C ARG A 31 15.52 8.62 -4.00
N ALA A 32 16.08 9.56 -3.22
CA ALA A 32 15.49 9.96 -1.95
C ALA A 32 14.13 10.65 -2.13
N LYS A 33 13.98 11.49 -3.17
CA LYS A 33 12.71 12.14 -3.52
C LYS A 33 11.65 11.11 -3.91
N LEU A 34 12.00 10.17 -4.80
CA LEU A 34 11.11 9.08 -5.21
C LEU A 34 10.68 8.22 -4.03
N ARG A 35 11.61 7.92 -3.11
CA ARG A 35 11.29 7.18 -1.88
C ARG A 35 10.27 7.92 -1.02
N LYS A 36 10.50 9.21 -0.76
CA LYS A 36 9.57 10.04 0.03
C LYS A 36 8.19 10.16 -0.62
N GLU A 37 8.14 10.21 -1.95
CA GLU A 37 6.88 10.21 -2.68
C GLU A 37 6.15 8.87 -2.51
N ARG A 38 6.87 7.76 -2.64
CA ARG A 38 6.31 6.40 -2.48
C ARG A 38 5.82 6.14 -1.06
N GLU A 39 6.44 6.72 -0.04
CA GLU A 39 6.03 6.60 1.38
C GLU A 39 4.62 7.15 1.67
N LYS A 40 4.07 8.01 0.80
CA LYS A 40 2.70 8.56 0.91
C LYS A 40 1.60 7.55 0.57
N TYR A 41 1.96 6.43 -0.04
CA TYR A 41 1.00 5.46 -0.55
C TYR A 41 1.15 4.11 0.16
N TYR A 42 0.02 3.42 0.36
CA TYR A 42 0.01 1.96 0.42
C TYR A 42 0.02 1.43 -1.01
N ILE A 43 0.81 0.40 -1.27
CA ILE A 43 1.03 -0.11 -2.61
C ILE A 43 0.70 -1.60 -2.61
N VAL A 44 -0.20 -1.98 -3.51
CA VAL A 44 -0.49 -3.36 -3.86
C VAL A 44 0.28 -3.68 -5.13
N THR A 45 0.92 -4.85 -5.17
CA THR A 45 1.70 -5.29 -6.33
C THR A 45 1.11 -6.54 -6.97
N ASP A 46 1.41 -6.76 -8.24
CA ASP A 46 1.17 -8.06 -8.87
C ASP A 46 2.21 -9.12 -8.46
N ALA A 47 2.06 -10.35 -8.95
CA ALA A 47 3.02 -11.44 -8.74
C ALA A 47 4.44 -11.14 -9.26
N ASN A 48 4.60 -10.19 -10.20
CA ASN A 48 5.87 -9.75 -10.75
C ASN A 48 6.46 -8.54 -9.98
N LYS A 49 5.83 -8.12 -8.88
CA LYS A 49 6.20 -6.97 -8.05
C LYS A 49 6.03 -5.61 -8.74
N ASN A 50 5.18 -5.52 -9.75
CA ASN A 50 4.79 -4.25 -10.35
C ASN A 50 3.71 -3.58 -9.49
N ASP A 51 3.81 -2.26 -9.31
CA ASP A 51 2.77 -1.47 -8.64
C ASP A 51 1.48 -1.50 -9.47
N VAL A 52 0.39 -2.04 -8.91
CA VAL A 52 -0.92 -2.10 -9.61
C VAL A 52 -1.97 -1.19 -9.00
N LEU A 53 -1.86 -0.91 -7.69
CA LEU A 53 -2.74 0.02 -6.99
C LEU A 53 -1.94 0.82 -5.97
N LYS A 54 -2.19 2.14 -5.96
CA LYS A 54 -1.64 3.09 -4.99
C LYS A 54 -2.80 3.74 -4.24
N ILE A 55 -2.85 3.51 -2.94
CA ILE A 55 -3.85 4.08 -2.05
C ILE A 55 -3.16 5.16 -1.23
N GLU A 56 -3.59 6.42 -1.30
CA GLU A 56 -2.99 7.47 -0.48
C GLU A 56 -3.27 7.21 1.00
N LYS A 57 -2.20 7.13 1.81
CA LYS A 57 -2.31 6.83 3.26
C LYS A 57 -3.19 7.82 4.01
N LYS A 58 -3.26 9.06 3.54
CA LYS A 58 -4.07 10.11 4.16
C LYS A 58 -5.54 9.68 4.27
N TYR A 59 -6.10 9.01 3.27
CA TYR A 59 -7.52 8.58 3.26
C TYR A 59 -7.81 7.44 4.26
N LEU A 60 -6.77 6.74 4.72
CA LEU A 60 -6.84 5.72 5.77
C LEU A 60 -6.19 6.20 7.06
N SER A 61 -6.09 7.51 7.27
CA SER A 61 -5.63 8.07 8.54
C SER A 61 -6.83 8.42 9.42
N SER A 62 -6.69 8.35 10.74
CA SER A 62 -7.73 8.80 11.67
C SER A 62 -8.17 10.26 11.48
N GLN A 63 -7.42 11.09 10.77
CA GLN A 63 -7.78 12.47 10.44
C GLN A 63 -8.85 12.56 9.35
N GLU A 64 -8.72 11.77 8.27
CA GLU A 64 -9.63 11.81 7.11
C GLU A 64 -10.68 10.70 7.14
N LEU A 65 -10.37 9.57 7.78
CA LEU A 65 -11.25 8.44 7.86
C LEU A 65 -12.41 8.76 8.82
N ASN A 66 -13.63 8.68 8.29
CA ASN A 66 -14.84 8.98 9.04
C ASN A 66 -15.28 7.77 9.85
N LYS A 67 -15.35 6.60 9.19
CA LYS A 67 -15.78 5.35 9.80
C LYS A 67 -15.28 4.13 9.04
N ILE A 68 -15.27 2.99 9.71
CA ILE A 68 -15.12 1.67 9.10
C ILE A 68 -16.43 0.92 9.24
N VAL A 69 -16.95 0.38 8.14
CA VAL A 69 -18.21 -0.38 8.14
C VAL A 69 -17.92 -1.82 7.74
N ILE A 70 -18.31 -2.77 8.59
CA ILE A 70 -18.18 -4.20 8.33
C ILE A 70 -19.58 -4.80 8.15
N THR A 71 -19.81 -5.49 7.04
CA THR A 71 -21.08 -6.13 6.71
C THR A 71 -20.87 -7.59 6.34
N LYS A 72 -21.80 -8.46 6.74
CA LYS A 72 -21.84 -9.86 6.31
C LYS A 72 -22.90 -10.06 5.24
N ALA A 73 -22.61 -10.84 4.20
CA ALA A 73 -23.48 -10.99 3.03
C ALA A 73 -24.88 -11.52 3.39
N ASP A 74 -24.94 -12.47 4.32
CA ASP A 74 -26.19 -13.09 4.78
C ASP A 74 -26.78 -12.40 6.03
N SER A 75 -26.40 -11.16 6.31
CA SER A 75 -26.89 -10.43 7.48
C SER A 75 -27.17 -8.97 7.19
N ASP A 76 -28.32 -8.50 7.65
CA ASP A 76 -28.64 -7.07 7.65
C ASP A 76 -27.85 -6.29 8.73
N LYS A 77 -27.17 -7.02 9.65
CA LYS A 77 -26.34 -6.40 10.68
C LYS A 77 -25.12 -5.74 10.03
N LYS A 78 -24.90 -4.48 10.39
CA LYS A 78 -23.70 -3.72 10.03
C LYS A 78 -22.99 -3.33 11.30
N TYR A 79 -21.69 -3.55 11.35
CA TYR A 79 -20.86 -3.02 12.41
C TYR A 79 -20.19 -1.72 11.94
N ILE A 80 -20.30 -0.67 12.74
CA ILE A 80 -19.79 0.66 12.41
C ILE A 80 -18.77 1.05 13.49
N ILE A 81 -17.55 1.34 13.06
CA ILE A 81 -16.46 1.81 13.89
C ILE A 81 -16.24 3.30 13.61
N GLU A 82 -16.48 4.13 14.60
CA GLU A 82 -16.19 5.58 14.58
C GLU A 82 -15.13 5.98 15.62
N ASP A 83 -14.78 5.05 16.53
CA ASP A 83 -13.70 5.27 17.50
C ASP A 83 -12.35 5.34 16.78
N LYS A 84 -11.65 6.47 16.96
CA LYS A 84 -10.41 6.79 16.24
C LYS A 84 -9.28 5.81 16.53
N LYS A 85 -9.16 5.38 17.80
CA LYS A 85 -8.12 4.44 18.20
C LYS A 85 -8.38 3.06 17.60
N LEU A 86 -9.63 2.59 17.66
CA LEU A 86 -10.01 1.31 17.07
C LEU A 86 -9.87 1.31 15.55
N MET A 87 -10.17 2.43 14.88
CA MET A 87 -9.90 2.57 13.45
C MET A 87 -8.40 2.46 13.13
N ASP A 88 -7.55 3.16 13.88
CA ASP A 88 -6.09 3.07 13.71
C ASP A 88 -5.57 1.64 13.95
N ASP A 89 -6.10 0.94 14.96
CA ASP A 89 -5.78 -0.46 15.26
C ASP A 89 -6.18 -1.40 14.11
N VAL A 90 -7.38 -1.22 13.52
CA VAL A 90 -7.83 -1.99 12.35
C VAL A 90 -6.91 -1.74 11.16
N ILE A 91 -6.59 -0.48 10.85
CA ILE A 91 -5.73 -0.10 9.72
C ILE A 91 -4.32 -0.67 9.91
N ALA A 92 -3.79 -0.68 11.13
CA ALA A 92 -2.48 -1.25 11.44
C ALA A 92 -2.41 -2.77 11.19
N LYS A 93 -3.55 -3.48 11.17
CA LYS A 93 -3.64 -4.90 10.77
C LYS A 93 -3.69 -5.11 9.26
N VAL A 94 -3.93 -4.06 8.47
CA VAL A 94 -3.94 -4.13 7.00
C VAL A 94 -2.51 -4.03 6.48
N ASP A 95 -1.86 -5.18 6.29
CA ASP A 95 -0.56 -5.22 5.62
C ASP A 95 -0.74 -5.28 4.10
N PHE A 96 -0.89 -4.10 3.48
CA PHE A 96 -1.04 -3.95 2.03
C PHE A 96 0.12 -4.56 1.23
N THR A 97 1.30 -4.74 1.83
CA THR A 97 2.44 -5.36 1.14
C THR A 97 2.27 -6.87 0.95
N LYS A 98 1.37 -7.49 1.73
CA LYS A 98 0.97 -8.88 1.59
C LYS A 98 -0.22 -9.06 0.63
N PHE A 99 -0.80 -7.97 0.13
CA PHE A 99 -1.87 -8.04 -0.84
C PHE A 99 -1.23 -8.16 -2.22
N VAL A 100 -1.28 -9.37 -2.78
CA VAL A 100 -0.73 -9.67 -4.10
C VAL A 100 -1.87 -9.78 -5.08
N SER A 101 -1.89 -8.89 -6.07
CA SER A 101 -2.89 -8.94 -7.13
C SER A 101 -2.58 -10.03 -8.13
N ASN A 102 -3.61 -10.77 -8.51
CA ASN A 102 -3.51 -11.82 -9.50
C ASN A 102 -4.85 -11.93 -10.24
N SER A 103 -4.85 -11.58 -11.53
CA SER A 103 -6.02 -11.58 -12.40
C SER A 103 -6.61 -12.98 -12.64
N ASN A 104 -5.84 -14.03 -12.35
CA ASN A 104 -6.30 -15.41 -12.48
C ASN A 104 -6.99 -15.92 -11.21
N LEU A 105 -7.02 -15.13 -10.14
CA LEU A 105 -7.80 -15.47 -8.95
C LEU A 105 -9.27 -15.37 -9.30
N THR A 106 -10.00 -16.42 -8.99
CA THR A 106 -11.45 -16.40 -8.87
C THR A 106 -11.79 -16.14 -7.42
N MET A 107 -12.80 -15.31 -7.17
CA MET A 107 -13.33 -15.14 -5.84
C MET A 107 -14.53 -16.06 -5.68
N GLY A 108 -14.55 -16.82 -4.58
CA GLY A 108 -15.73 -17.55 -4.14
C GLY A 108 -16.85 -16.61 -3.67
N THR A 109 -17.77 -17.13 -2.87
CA THR A 109 -18.87 -16.34 -2.33
C THR A 109 -18.35 -15.24 -1.40
N ILE A 110 -18.72 -13.99 -1.67
CA ILE A 110 -18.43 -12.87 -0.77
C ILE A 110 -19.16 -13.13 0.55
N ASP A 111 -18.42 -13.12 1.65
CA ASP A 111 -18.99 -13.28 2.99
C ASP A 111 -18.90 -11.98 3.78
N LEU A 112 -17.70 -11.43 3.96
CA LEU A 112 -17.50 -10.18 4.71
C LEU A 112 -17.06 -9.06 3.78
N THR A 113 -17.58 -7.86 3.99
CA THR A 113 -17.11 -6.65 3.32
C THR A 113 -16.77 -5.59 4.35
N ILE A 114 -15.61 -4.96 4.18
CA ILE A 114 -15.06 -3.90 5.02
C ILE A 114 -14.94 -2.65 4.16
N ASN A 115 -15.64 -1.59 4.53
CA ASN A 115 -15.53 -0.28 3.89
C ASN A 115 -14.79 0.68 4.81
N PHE A 116 -13.74 1.29 4.29
CA PHE A 116 -13.03 2.41 4.89
C PHE A 116 -13.57 3.68 4.23
N GLU A 117 -14.44 4.40 4.94
CA GLU A 117 -15.14 5.56 4.40
C GLU A 117 -14.51 6.87 4.89
N SER A 118 -14.11 7.71 3.95
CA SER A 118 -13.69 9.09 4.17
C SER A 118 -14.58 10.04 3.35
N ASN A 119 -14.44 11.35 3.54
CA ASN A 119 -15.30 12.34 2.87
C ASN A 119 -15.32 12.21 1.34
N ASN A 120 -14.19 11.85 0.74
CA ASN A 120 -14.01 11.86 -0.72
C ASN A 120 -13.59 10.50 -1.29
N ASN A 121 -13.53 9.46 -0.45
CA ASN A 121 -13.00 8.18 -0.87
C ASN A 121 -13.65 7.05 -0.07
N VAL A 122 -13.99 5.97 -0.78
CA VAL A 122 -14.37 4.69 -0.18
C VAL A 122 -13.40 3.64 -0.70
N PHE A 123 -12.68 3.04 0.23
CA PHE A 123 -11.86 1.87 -0.02
C PHE A 123 -12.56 0.64 0.55
N THR A 124 -12.76 -0.38 -0.28
CA THR A 124 -13.51 -1.58 0.10
C THR A 124 -12.64 -2.82 -0.03
N ILE A 125 -12.71 -3.68 0.98
CA ILE A 125 -12.16 -5.04 0.95
C ILE A 125 -13.33 -6.02 1.13
N SER A 126 -13.62 -6.82 0.11
CA SER A 126 -14.58 -7.93 0.21
C SER A 126 -13.80 -9.23 0.33
N LEU A 127 -14.07 -10.02 1.37
CA LEU A 127 -13.45 -11.30 1.69
C LEU A 127 -14.38 -12.45 1.27
N SER A 128 -13.79 -13.49 0.71
CA SER A 128 -14.48 -14.77 0.47
C SER A 128 -14.47 -15.61 1.76
N ALA A 129 -15.49 -16.45 1.94
CA ALA A 129 -15.55 -17.41 3.05
C ALA A 129 -14.72 -18.68 2.79
N GLU A 130 -14.47 -19.00 1.52
CA GLU A 130 -14.01 -20.33 1.09
C GLU A 130 -12.51 -20.34 0.81
N ASP A 131 -12.04 -19.27 0.19
CA ASP A 131 -10.67 -19.07 -0.19
C ASP A 131 -10.25 -17.68 0.28
N LYS A 132 -9.03 -17.51 0.81
CA LYS A 132 -8.51 -16.24 1.36
C LYS A 132 -8.30 -15.15 0.29
N THR A 133 -9.04 -15.26 -0.81
CA THR A 133 -9.17 -14.28 -1.86
C THR A 133 -10.02 -13.13 -1.36
N ALA A 134 -9.66 -11.95 -1.86
CA ALA A 134 -10.39 -10.74 -1.60
C ALA A 134 -10.48 -9.91 -2.87
N THR A 135 -11.53 -9.09 -2.92
CA THR A 135 -11.61 -8.01 -3.89
C THR A 135 -11.29 -6.70 -3.20
N LEU A 136 -10.32 -5.97 -3.74
CA LEU A 136 -10.03 -4.58 -3.35
C LEU A 136 -10.71 -3.67 -4.34
N LYS A 137 -11.59 -2.79 -3.86
CA LYS A 137 -12.18 -1.74 -4.67
C LYS A 137 -11.71 -0.38 -4.16
N TYR A 138 -11.15 0.41 -5.06
CA TYR A 138 -10.70 1.77 -4.77
C TYR A 138 -11.15 2.68 -5.91
N ASN A 139 -12.12 3.55 -5.62
CA ASN A 139 -12.83 4.34 -6.63
C ASN A 139 -13.45 3.43 -7.71
N GLU A 140 -13.04 3.59 -8.98
CA GLU A 140 -13.54 2.82 -10.13
C GLU A 140 -12.76 1.51 -10.37
N TYR A 141 -11.63 1.32 -9.68
CA TYR A 141 -10.76 0.17 -9.90
C TYR A 141 -11.10 -0.98 -8.96
N THR A 142 -11.02 -2.20 -9.49
CA THR A 142 -11.28 -3.45 -8.77
C THR A 142 -10.14 -4.42 -9.02
N PHE A 143 -9.58 -4.98 -7.95
CA PHE A 143 -8.45 -5.92 -8.00
C PHE A 143 -8.76 -7.18 -7.20
N TYR A 144 -8.51 -8.34 -7.79
CA TYR A 144 -8.47 -9.60 -7.06
C TYR A 144 -7.10 -9.77 -6.42
N VAL A 145 -7.10 -10.06 -5.12
CA VAL A 145 -5.89 -10.26 -4.32
C VAL A 145 -6.04 -11.46 -3.40
N THR A 146 -4.92 -11.97 -2.90
CA THR A 146 -4.90 -12.78 -1.67
C THR A 146 -4.59 -11.90 -0.48
N VAL A 147 -5.26 -12.10 0.65
CA VAL A 147 -4.96 -11.42 1.92
C VAL A 147 -4.15 -12.31 2.86
N SER A 148 -3.52 -11.71 3.86
CA SER A 148 -2.78 -12.45 4.89
C SER A 148 -3.72 -13.16 5.86
N ASP A 149 -3.26 -14.29 6.41
CA ASP A 149 -3.98 -15.05 7.44
C ASP A 149 -4.28 -14.20 8.67
N ASP A 150 -3.30 -13.39 9.10
CA ASP A 150 -3.44 -12.49 10.25
C ASP A 150 -4.60 -11.51 10.06
N PHE A 151 -4.69 -10.90 8.87
CA PHE A 151 -5.75 -9.96 8.55
C PHE A 151 -7.09 -10.66 8.41
N TYR A 152 -7.13 -11.78 7.69
CA TYR A 152 -8.35 -12.57 7.50
C TYR A 152 -8.93 -12.97 8.86
N ASN A 153 -8.15 -13.63 9.71
CA ASN A 153 -8.59 -14.09 11.03
C ASN A 153 -9.02 -12.93 11.93
N PHE A 154 -8.31 -11.80 11.89
CA PHE A 154 -8.66 -10.61 12.67
C PHE A 154 -10.05 -10.08 12.33
N VAL A 155 -10.39 -9.95 11.04
CA VAL A 155 -11.69 -9.42 10.62
C VAL A 155 -12.83 -10.34 11.05
N TYR A 156 -12.65 -11.65 10.88
CA TYR A 156 -13.65 -12.64 11.30
C TYR A 156 -13.84 -12.67 12.82
N ASP A 157 -12.74 -12.62 13.59
CA ASP A 157 -12.79 -12.53 15.05
C ASP A 157 -13.49 -11.24 15.50
N LEU A 158 -13.14 -10.10 14.87
CA LEU A 158 -13.77 -8.81 15.13
C LEU A 158 -15.28 -8.86 14.88
N TYR A 159 -15.72 -9.44 13.75
CA TYR A 159 -17.15 -9.58 13.47
C TYR A 159 -17.85 -10.53 14.48
N SER A 160 -17.21 -11.65 14.83
CA SER A 160 -17.80 -12.67 15.73
C SER A 160 -18.04 -12.17 17.16
N LYS A 161 -17.21 -11.26 17.67
CA LYS A 161 -17.32 -10.71 19.02
C LYS A 161 -18.46 -9.72 19.19
N ILE A 162 -19.08 -9.32 18.07
CA ILE A 162 -20.03 -8.21 17.98
C ILE A 162 -21.39 -8.66 17.43
N SER A 163 -21.46 -9.86 16.84
CA SER A 163 -22.70 -10.46 16.32
C SER A 163 -23.54 -11.10 17.42
#